data_AF-A0A7S2LAJ5-F1
#
_entry.id   AF-A0A7S2LAJ5-F1
#
_cell.length_a   1.000
_cell.length_b   1.000
_cell.length_c   1.000
_cell.angle_alpha   90.00
_cell.angle_beta   90.00
_cell.angle_gamma   90.00
#
_symmetry.space_group_name_H-M   'P 1'
#
loop_
_entity.id
_entity.type
_entity.pdbx_description
1 polymer ?
#
loop_
_entity_poly.entity_id
_entity_poly.type
_entity_poly.pdbx_seq_one_letter_code
_entity_poly.pdbx_strand_id
1 'polypeptide(L)'
;LPNAMGGYDETPEDMAEANKVFFENGWLNMVGGCCGSTPPHIKAIVEVAAKYPPRKLPDAGRPKMWLSGLEDLVVEDVHNQLGMPFLNVGERCNISGSLKFKRLMMAGDYGAAMDIAKKQVEDGAHVIDINVDDGLLDGLAAMQKFVKIAITEPEVSKVPFMLD
;
A
#
# COMPACT_ATOMS: atom_id res chain seq x y z
N LEU A 1 -2.15 -11.51 -22.16
CA LEU A 1 -0.71 -11.85 -21.95
C LEU A 1 -0.11 -12.19 -23.29
N PRO A 2 1.19 -11.93 -23.53
CA PRO A 2 1.82 -12.29 -24.79
C PRO A 2 1.79 -13.81 -25.00
N ASN A 3 1.72 -14.22 -26.26
CA ASN A 3 1.83 -15.62 -26.66
C ASN A 3 3.28 -16.13 -26.50
N ALA A 4 3.49 -17.42 -26.76
CA ALA A 4 4.81 -18.07 -26.62
C ALA A 4 5.92 -17.44 -27.47
N MET A 5 5.56 -16.68 -28.51
CA MET A 5 6.49 -15.97 -29.40
C MET A 5 6.66 -14.49 -29.04
N GLY A 6 6.06 -14.03 -27.94
CA GLY A 6 6.11 -12.63 -27.49
C GLY A 6 5.15 -11.68 -28.22
N GLY A 7 4.28 -12.21 -29.10
CA GLY A 7 3.25 -11.46 -29.81
C GLY A 7 1.94 -11.36 -29.02
N TYR A 8 1.01 -10.52 -29.48
CA TYR A 8 -0.33 -10.37 -28.91
C TYR A 8 -1.37 -10.78 -29.94
N ASP A 9 -2.12 -11.84 -29.63
CA ASP A 9 -3.11 -12.44 -30.55
C ASP A 9 -4.53 -11.91 -30.30
N GLU A 10 -4.76 -11.19 -29.20
CA GLU A 10 -6.04 -10.56 -28.89
C GLU A 10 -6.40 -9.60 -30.02
N THR A 11 -7.62 -9.75 -30.57
CA THR A 11 -8.12 -8.87 -31.64
C THR A 11 -8.82 -7.64 -31.05
N PRO A 12 -9.03 -6.57 -31.84
CA PRO A 12 -9.85 -5.44 -31.42
C PRO A 12 -11.24 -5.84 -30.90
N GLU A 13 -11.87 -6.81 -31.55
CA GLU A 13 -13.19 -7.32 -31.20
C GLU A 13 -13.17 -8.09 -29.87
N ASP A 14 -12.18 -8.96 -29.67
CA ASP A 14 -12.01 -9.72 -28.42
C ASP A 14 -11.82 -8.76 -27.24
N MET A 15 -10.95 -7.76 -27.40
CA MET A 15 -10.67 -6.78 -26.36
C MET A 15 -11.92 -5.95 -26.04
N ALA A 16 -12.69 -5.54 -27.05
CA ALA A 16 -13.90 -4.75 -26.85
C ALA A 16 -15.00 -5.56 -26.12
N GLU A 17 -15.19 -6.84 -26.45
CA GLU A 17 -16.15 -7.71 -25.79
C GLU A 17 -15.73 -8.02 -24.34
N ALA A 18 -14.45 -8.32 -24.10
CA ALA A 18 -13.93 -8.56 -22.75
C ALA A 18 -14.09 -7.33 -21.83
N ASN A 19 -14.01 -6.11 -22.38
CA ASN A 19 -14.18 -4.88 -21.62
C ASN A 19 -15.65 -4.52 -21.35
N LYS A 20 -16.60 -5.12 -22.08
CA LYS A 20 -18.03 -4.76 -22.01
C LYS A 20 -18.62 -4.89 -20.60
N VAL A 21 -18.21 -5.93 -19.86
CA VAL A 21 -18.65 -6.16 -18.48
C VAL A 21 -18.37 -4.96 -17.56
N PHE A 22 -17.25 -4.27 -17.76
CA PHE A 22 -16.90 -3.12 -16.93
C PHE A 22 -17.78 -1.90 -17.21
N PHE A 23 -18.22 -1.73 -18.46
CA PHE A 23 -19.14 -0.66 -18.86
C PHE A 23 -20.57 -0.95 -18.40
N GLU A 24 -21.03 -2.19 -18.55
CA GLU A 24 -22.37 -2.62 -18.10
C GLU A 24 -22.54 -2.46 -16.59
N ASN A 25 -21.49 -2.73 -15.81
CA ASN A 25 -21.50 -2.54 -14.38
C ASN A 25 -21.20 -1.10 -13.93
N GLY A 26 -20.87 -0.20 -14.86
CA GLY A 26 -20.57 1.20 -14.56
C GLY A 26 -19.37 1.38 -13.63
N TRP A 27 -18.32 0.58 -13.79
CA TRP A 27 -17.16 0.56 -12.87
C TRP A 27 -16.03 1.53 -13.24
N LEU A 28 -16.03 2.06 -14.46
CA LEU A 28 -14.92 2.82 -15.02
C LEU A 28 -15.28 4.28 -15.30
N ASN A 29 -14.28 5.15 -15.14
CA ASN A 29 -14.29 6.52 -15.66
C ASN A 29 -13.26 6.71 -16.79
N MET A 30 -12.32 5.78 -16.94
CA MET A 30 -11.27 5.76 -17.97
C MET A 30 -11.03 4.31 -18.39
N VAL A 31 -10.81 4.10 -19.69
CA VAL A 31 -10.46 2.81 -20.28
C VAL A 31 -9.46 3.04 -21.41
N GLY A 32 -8.54 2.10 -21.62
CA GLY A 32 -7.50 2.21 -22.63
C GLY A 32 -6.85 0.85 -22.90
N GLY A 33 -5.63 0.89 -23.42
CA GLY A 33 -4.84 -0.30 -23.72
C GLY A 33 -3.44 -0.23 -23.12
N CYS A 34 -2.79 -1.39 -23.04
CA CYS A 34 -1.41 -1.53 -22.57
C CYS A 34 -0.59 -2.21 -23.67
N CYS A 35 0.34 -3.11 -23.32
CA CYS A 35 1.14 -3.83 -24.30
C CYS A 35 0.25 -4.65 -25.25
N GLY A 36 0.54 -4.55 -26.55
CA GLY A 36 -0.22 -5.23 -27.61
C GLY A 36 -1.40 -4.44 -28.18
N SER A 37 -1.93 -3.47 -27.43
CA SER A 37 -3.03 -2.65 -27.91
C SER A 37 -2.58 -1.70 -29.02
N THR A 38 -3.39 -1.61 -30.08
CA THR A 38 -3.13 -0.75 -31.26
C THR A 38 -4.29 0.22 -31.49
N PRO A 39 -4.16 1.24 -32.37
CA PRO A 39 -5.27 2.16 -32.65
C PRO A 39 -6.60 1.47 -33.03
N PRO A 40 -6.61 0.36 -33.81
CA PRO A 40 -7.81 -0.47 -33.99
C PRO A 40 -8.47 -0.96 -32.70
N HIS A 41 -7.69 -1.43 -31.72
CA HIS A 41 -8.21 -1.86 -30.41
C HIS A 41 -8.88 -0.71 -29.67
N ILE A 42 -8.22 0.45 -29.61
CA ILE A 42 -8.77 1.63 -28.95
C ILE A 42 -10.07 2.07 -29.63
N LYS A 43 -10.14 2.02 -30.97
CA LYS A 43 -11.36 2.34 -31.72
C LYS A 43 -12.51 1.39 -31.34
N ALA A 44 -12.27 0.09 -31.31
CA ALA A 44 -13.29 -0.89 -30.93
C ALA A 44 -13.80 -0.70 -29.48
N ILE A 45 -12.89 -0.41 -28.54
CA ILE A 45 -13.25 -0.08 -27.15
C ILE A 45 -14.14 1.17 -27.10
N VAL A 46 -13.77 2.24 -27.81
CA VAL A 46 -14.54 3.50 -27.84
C VAL A 46 -15.95 3.29 -28.38
N GLU A 47 -16.09 2.51 -29.45
CA GLU A 47 -17.40 2.19 -30.06
C GLU A 47 -18.33 1.45 -29.10
N VAL A 48 -17.81 0.57 -28.25
CA VAL A 48 -18.60 -0.12 -27.21
C VAL A 48 -18.85 0.81 -26.03
N ALA A 49 -17.82 1.48 -25.51
CA ALA A 49 -17.90 2.33 -24.32
C ALA A 49 -18.87 3.51 -24.48
N ALA A 50 -19.00 4.08 -25.70
CA ALA A 50 -19.90 5.20 -26.00
C ALA A 50 -21.38 4.92 -25.71
N LYS A 51 -21.76 3.64 -25.53
CA LYS A 51 -23.14 3.22 -25.21
C LYS A 51 -23.46 3.31 -23.72
N TYR A 52 -22.47 3.54 -22.86
CA TYR A 52 -22.62 3.46 -21.41
C TYR A 52 -22.24 4.79 -20.74
N PRO A 53 -22.93 5.20 -19.67
CA PRO A 53 -22.54 6.38 -18.91
C PRO A 53 -21.26 6.10 -18.09
N PRO A 54 -20.45 7.12 -17.80
CA PRO A 54 -19.32 6.99 -16.86
C PRO A 54 -19.80 6.57 -15.46
N ARG A 55 -18.92 5.88 -14.72
CA ARG A 55 -19.16 5.54 -13.31
C ARG A 55 -19.55 6.77 -12.49
N LYS A 56 -20.64 6.67 -11.73
CA LYS A 56 -20.98 7.63 -10.68
C LYS A 56 -20.07 7.40 -9.48
N LEU A 57 -19.44 8.47 -8.99
CA LEU A 57 -18.62 8.38 -7.79
C LEU A 57 -19.52 8.12 -6.57
N PRO A 58 -19.12 7.22 -5.65
CA PRO A 58 -19.85 7.04 -4.39
C PRO A 58 -19.75 8.31 -3.54
N ASP A 59 -20.68 8.47 -2.59
CA ASP A 59 -20.56 9.49 -1.55
C ASP A 59 -19.32 9.18 -0.70
N ALA A 60 -18.42 10.15 -0.58
CA ALA A 60 -17.19 10.02 0.22
C ALA A 60 -17.48 10.03 1.73
N GLY A 61 -18.67 10.48 2.14
CA GLY A 61 -19.05 10.57 3.54
C GLY A 61 -18.18 11.54 4.34
N ARG A 62 -18.08 11.32 5.66
CA ARG A 62 -17.21 12.12 6.53
C ARG A 62 -15.74 11.73 6.34
N PRO A 63 -14.78 12.67 6.51
CA PRO A 63 -13.36 12.35 6.52
C PRO A 63 -13.04 11.25 7.54
N LYS A 64 -12.23 10.28 7.12
CA LYS A 64 -11.76 9.15 7.92
C LYS A 64 -10.23 9.18 7.96
N MET A 65 -9.64 8.72 9.07
CA MET A 65 -8.20 8.47 9.09
C MET A 65 -7.96 7.16 8.33
N TRP A 66 -7.34 7.30 7.16
CA TRP A 66 -6.98 6.18 6.29
C TRP A 66 -5.47 6.18 6.13
N LEU A 67 -4.84 5.13 6.66
CA LEU A 67 -3.42 4.90 6.58
C LEU A 67 -3.16 3.67 5.70
N SER A 68 -1.91 3.46 5.29
CA SER A 68 -1.55 2.30 4.50
C SER A 68 -0.11 1.87 4.78
N GLY A 69 0.08 0.55 4.89
CA GLY A 69 1.32 -0.11 4.55
C GLY A 69 1.17 -0.69 3.14
N LEU A 70 1.49 -1.98 2.97
CA LEU A 70 1.06 -2.79 1.83
C LEU A 70 -0.45 -3.10 1.88
N GLU A 71 -1.02 -3.14 3.09
CA GLU A 71 -2.45 -3.30 3.32
C GLU A 71 -3.06 -1.97 3.80
N ASP A 72 -4.34 -1.78 3.53
CA ASP A 72 -5.07 -0.59 3.94
C ASP A 72 -5.47 -0.67 5.42
N LEU A 73 -5.39 0.47 6.10
CA LEU A 73 -5.84 0.61 7.49
C LEU A 73 -6.83 1.76 7.59
N VAL A 74 -8.10 1.39 7.70
CA VAL A 74 -9.21 2.33 7.87
C VAL A 74 -9.58 2.39 9.35
N VAL A 75 -9.38 3.55 9.98
CA VAL A 75 -9.59 3.71 11.42
C VAL A 75 -11.06 4.04 11.70
N GLU A 76 -11.91 3.01 11.73
CA GLU A 76 -13.37 3.14 11.89
C GLU A 76 -13.99 2.35 13.05
N ASP A 77 -13.51 1.13 13.34
CA ASP A 77 -14.28 0.16 14.13
C ASP A 77 -13.79 -0.12 15.56
N VAL A 78 -12.62 0.37 15.97
CA VAL A 78 -12.01 -0.03 17.25
C VAL A 78 -12.40 0.93 18.38
N HIS A 79 -13.57 0.81 18.98
CA HIS A 79 -14.00 1.81 19.96
C HIS A 79 -13.42 1.51 21.36
N ASN A 80 -12.66 2.44 21.95
CA ASN A 80 -12.37 2.42 23.38
C ASN A 80 -13.67 2.63 24.20
N GLN A 81 -13.60 2.58 25.53
CA GLN A 81 -14.78 2.77 26.39
C GLN A 81 -15.51 4.12 26.21
N LEU A 82 -14.94 5.08 25.46
CA LEU A 82 -15.52 6.39 25.15
C LEU A 82 -16.12 6.47 23.73
N GLY A 83 -16.12 5.37 22.96
CA GLY A 83 -16.60 5.38 21.58
C GLY A 83 -15.61 6.01 20.59
N MET A 84 -14.31 6.08 20.92
CA MET A 84 -13.28 6.59 20.00
C MET A 84 -12.42 5.46 19.43
N PRO A 85 -11.97 5.52 18.17
CA PRO A 85 -11.04 4.56 17.60
C PRO A 85 -9.77 4.39 18.46
N PHE A 86 -9.36 3.15 18.72
CA PHE A 86 -8.20 2.75 19.50
C PHE A 86 -7.20 2.06 18.58
N LEU A 87 -5.99 2.58 18.55
CA LEU A 87 -4.95 2.14 17.64
C LEU A 87 -3.70 1.80 18.43
N ASN A 88 -3.28 0.53 18.40
CA ASN A 88 -1.99 0.12 18.93
C ASN A 88 -0.87 0.64 18.01
N VAL A 89 -0.05 1.53 18.53
CA VAL A 89 1.20 1.96 17.89
C VAL A 89 2.37 1.26 18.58
N GLY A 90 3.14 0.49 17.83
CA GLY A 90 4.27 -0.27 18.34
C GLY A 90 5.50 0.60 18.59
N GLU A 91 5.76 0.93 19.85
CA GLU A 91 6.81 1.85 20.33
C GLU A 91 8.25 1.28 20.37
N ARG A 92 8.45 -0.03 20.19
CA ARG A 92 9.76 -0.66 20.49
C ARG A 92 10.85 -0.39 19.45
N CYS A 93 10.49 0.20 18.31
CA CYS A 93 11.42 0.65 17.26
C CYS A 93 11.88 2.10 17.50
N ASN A 94 12.20 2.40 18.76
CA ASN A 94 12.58 3.72 19.23
C ASN A 94 13.96 3.66 19.90
N ILE A 95 14.94 4.42 19.40
CA ILE A 95 16.31 4.41 19.95
C ILE A 95 16.36 4.94 21.37
N SER A 96 15.54 5.93 21.70
CA SER A 96 15.47 6.51 23.05
C SER A 96 14.72 5.62 24.04
N GLY A 97 13.68 4.91 23.59
CA GLY A 97 12.81 4.08 24.43
C GLY A 97 13.20 2.60 24.55
N SER A 98 13.98 2.06 23.61
CA SER A 98 14.29 0.62 23.53
C SER A 98 15.80 0.37 23.53
N LEU A 99 16.34 -0.02 24.68
CA LEU A 99 17.76 -0.36 24.83
C LEU A 99 18.21 -1.46 23.85
N LYS A 100 17.33 -2.42 23.56
CA LYS A 100 17.60 -3.49 22.58
C LYS A 100 17.71 -2.91 21.18
N PHE A 101 16.73 -2.10 20.76
CA PHE A 101 16.72 -1.50 19.42
C PHE A 101 17.92 -0.57 19.22
N LYS A 102 18.21 0.30 20.20
CA LYS A 102 19.41 1.16 20.19
C LYS A 102 20.70 0.38 19.94
N ARG A 103 20.92 -0.71 20.68
CA ARG A 103 22.12 -1.55 20.52
C ARG A 103 22.25 -2.11 19.12
N LEU A 104 21.15 -2.61 18.55
CA LEU A 104 21.14 -3.19 17.19
C LEU A 104 21.39 -2.11 16.13
N MET A 105 20.73 -0.96 16.25
CA MET A 105 20.90 0.17 15.33
C MET A 105 22.34 0.72 15.36
N MET A 106 22.94 0.88 16.55
CA MET A 106 24.34 1.31 16.70
C MET A 106 25.33 0.26 16.18
N ALA A 107 25.01 -1.03 16.27
CA ALA A 107 25.82 -2.12 15.72
C ALA A 107 25.62 -2.31 14.20
N GLY A 108 24.65 -1.63 13.59
CA GLY A 108 24.27 -1.82 12.19
C GLY A 108 23.60 -3.17 11.91
N ASP A 109 23.07 -3.85 12.93
CA ASP A 109 22.36 -5.11 12.81
C ASP A 109 20.87 -4.86 12.50
N TYR A 110 20.61 -4.47 11.25
CA TYR A 110 19.26 -4.16 10.78
C TYR A 110 18.37 -5.40 10.70
N GLY A 111 18.93 -6.60 10.52
CA GLY A 111 18.15 -7.84 10.49
C GLY A 111 17.46 -8.09 11.82
N ALA A 112 18.23 -8.08 12.92
CA ALA A 112 17.66 -8.23 14.26
C ALA A 112 16.77 -7.03 14.66
N ALA A 113 17.03 -5.83 14.10
CA ALA A 113 16.15 -4.67 14.30
C ALA A 113 14.79 -4.86 13.60
N MET A 114 14.76 -5.49 12.42
CA MET A 114 13.52 -5.88 11.73
C MET A 114 12.75 -6.93 12.52
N ASP A 115 13.41 -7.88 13.18
CA ASP A 115 12.74 -8.85 14.06
C ASP A 115 11.97 -8.16 15.19
N ILE A 116 12.45 -7.02 15.69
CA ILE A 116 11.70 -6.22 16.68
C ILE A 116 10.42 -5.66 16.04
N ALA A 117 10.54 -5.03 14.87
CA ALA A 117 9.40 -4.48 14.15
C ALA A 117 8.35 -5.56 13.84
N LYS A 118 8.79 -6.68 13.25
CA LYS A 118 7.96 -7.84 12.91
C LYS A 118 7.22 -8.37 14.14
N LYS A 119 7.92 -8.56 15.25
CA LYS A 119 7.32 -9.07 16.49
C LYS A 119 6.24 -8.13 17.02
N GLN A 120 6.38 -6.81 16.86
CA GLN A 120 5.32 -5.87 17.25
C GLN A 120 4.06 -6.03 16.39
N VAL A 121 4.22 -6.24 15.09
CA VAL A 121 3.08 -6.52 14.19
C VAL A 121 2.41 -7.84 14.57
N GLU A 122 3.19 -8.89 14.83
CA GLU A 122 2.69 -10.19 15.33
C GLU A 122 1.97 -10.06 16.69
N ASP A 123 2.42 -9.13 17.53
CA ASP A 123 1.82 -8.81 18.84
C ASP A 123 0.59 -7.90 18.74
N GLY A 124 0.16 -7.51 17.53
CA GLY A 124 -1.06 -6.73 17.31
C GLY A 124 -0.87 -5.22 17.24
N ALA A 125 0.34 -4.74 16.93
CA ALA A 125 0.55 -3.35 16.54
C ALA A 125 -0.12 -3.08 15.19
N HIS A 126 -0.97 -2.06 15.12
CA HIS A 126 -1.61 -1.61 13.88
C HIS A 126 -0.73 -0.64 13.09
N VAL A 127 0.20 0.04 13.77
CA VAL A 127 1.18 0.98 13.20
C VAL A 127 2.50 0.74 13.91
N ILE A 128 3.63 0.87 13.21
CA ILE A 128 4.96 0.84 13.84
C ILE A 128 5.48 2.26 13.98
N ASP A 129 5.78 2.65 15.22
CA ASP A 129 6.52 3.87 15.52
C ASP A 129 8.01 3.66 15.21
N ILE A 130 8.63 4.62 14.54
CA ILE A 130 10.04 4.57 14.18
C ILE A 130 10.68 5.88 14.62
N ASN A 131 11.49 5.79 15.67
CA ASN A 131 12.30 6.88 16.16
C ASN A 131 13.78 6.46 16.14
N VAL A 132 14.58 7.18 15.38
CA VAL A 132 16.02 6.93 15.22
C VAL A 132 16.88 8.06 15.75
N ASP A 133 16.31 8.95 16.56
CA ASP A 133 17.00 10.11 17.09
C ASP A 133 17.93 9.71 18.23
N ASP A 134 19.22 9.99 18.04
CA ASP A 134 20.26 9.86 19.04
C ASP A 134 21.44 10.78 18.67
N GLY A 135 22.07 11.41 19.66
CA GLY A 135 23.20 12.32 19.42
C GLY A 135 24.42 11.67 18.78
N LEU A 136 24.48 10.33 18.71
CA LEU A 136 25.56 9.56 18.11
C LEU A 136 25.26 9.05 16.69
N LEU A 137 24.06 9.30 16.16
CA LEU A 137 23.63 8.85 14.84
C LEU A 137 23.25 10.02 13.93
N ASP A 138 23.51 9.85 12.62
CA ASP A 138 22.85 10.66 11.60
C ASP A 138 21.40 10.15 11.46
N GLY A 139 20.48 10.82 12.14
CA GLY A 139 19.06 10.45 12.19
C GLY A 139 18.42 10.34 10.81
N LEU A 140 18.74 11.26 9.89
CA LEU A 140 18.18 11.22 8.53
C LEU A 140 18.67 9.99 7.76
N ALA A 141 19.98 9.72 7.80
CA ALA A 141 20.54 8.55 7.13
C ALA A 141 20.04 7.24 7.76
N ALA A 142 19.93 7.19 9.09
CA ALA A 142 19.41 6.05 9.83
C ALA A 142 17.95 5.76 9.49
N MET A 143 17.09 6.80 9.48
CA MET A 143 15.68 6.69 9.15
C MET A 143 15.49 6.18 7.73
N GLN A 144 16.17 6.80 6.76
CA GLN A 144 16.10 6.37 5.37
C GLN A 144 16.53 4.91 5.19
N LYS A 145 17.61 4.50 5.85
CA LYS A 145 18.10 3.12 5.75
C LYS A 145 17.14 2.13 6.39
N PHE A 146 16.65 2.42 7.60
CA PHE A 146 15.72 1.56 8.31
C PHE A 146 14.41 1.37 7.54
N VAL A 147 13.77 2.47 7.10
CA VAL A 147 12.51 2.42 6.35
C VAL A 147 12.69 1.68 5.02
N LYS A 148 13.79 1.92 4.29
CA LYS A 148 14.07 1.20 3.02
C LYS A 148 14.21 -0.30 3.20
N ILE A 149 14.70 -0.75 4.36
CA ILE A 149 14.76 -2.19 4.68
C ILE A 149 13.37 -2.68 5.12
N ALA A 150 12.68 -1.92 5.97
CA ALA A 150 11.34 -2.28 6.46
C ALA A 150 10.33 -2.46 5.32
N ILE A 151 10.36 -1.63 4.28
CA ILE A 151 9.48 -1.80 3.11
C ILE A 151 9.73 -3.11 2.34
N THR A 152 10.94 -3.66 2.40
CA THR A 152 11.29 -4.93 1.73
C THR A 152 10.87 -6.16 2.52
N GLU A 153 10.42 -5.99 3.77
CA GLU A 153 9.96 -7.06 4.66
C GLU A 153 8.42 -7.06 4.73
N PRO A 154 7.71 -7.94 4.00
CA PRO A 154 6.25 -7.86 3.86
C PRO A 154 5.49 -7.93 5.20
N GLU A 155 5.99 -8.71 6.16
CA GLU A 155 5.37 -8.83 7.48
C GLU A 155 5.46 -7.55 8.32
N VAL A 156 6.47 -6.71 8.05
CA VAL A 156 6.63 -5.41 8.69
C VAL A 156 5.86 -4.34 7.91
N SER A 157 6.00 -4.34 6.58
CA SER A 157 5.44 -3.29 5.73
C SER A 157 3.96 -3.42 5.44
N LYS A 158 3.29 -4.52 5.83
CA LYS A 158 1.83 -4.62 5.74
C LYS A 158 1.10 -3.55 6.57
N VAL A 159 1.68 -3.10 7.68
CA VAL A 159 1.14 -2.00 8.49
C VAL A 159 1.81 -0.65 8.16
N PRO A 160 1.12 0.49 8.40
CA PRO A 160 1.72 1.81 8.22
C PRO A 160 2.85 2.09 9.22
N PHE A 161 3.71 3.05 8.87
CA PHE A 161 4.76 3.56 9.73
C PHE A 161 4.43 4.97 10.24
N MET A 162 4.62 5.19 11.54
CA MET A 162 4.66 6.51 12.18
C MET A 162 6.13 6.90 12.26
N LEU A 163 6.50 7.98 11.58
CA LEU A 163 7.85 8.53 11.64
C LEU A 163 7.86 9.57 12.77
N ASP A 164 8.54 9.23 13.86
CA ASP A 164 8.71 10.06 15.06
C ASP A 164 10.08 10.76 15.04
#